data_AF-A0A024UC91-F1
#
_entry.id   AF-A0A024UC91-F1
#
_cell.length_a   1.000
_cell.length_b   1.000
_cell.length_c   1.000
_cell.angle_alpha   90.00
_cell.angle_beta   90.00
_cell.angle_gamma   90.00
#
_symmetry.space_group_name_H-M   'P 1'
#
loop_
_entity.id
_entity.type
_entity.pdbx_description
1 polymer ?
#
loop_
_entity_poly.entity_id
_entity_poly.type
_entity_poly.pdbx_seq_one_letter_code
_entity_poly.pdbx_strand_id
1 'polypeptide(L)'
;MSLQSSNVSVVAGLVVAGLALAWSGTLVYLFAPHFQQDHEIRQTAAQHRQDMKHKDKKSRERETSITNGEDVKMMDKQALVDVRISEIRPLLPPACLLEEIPRTVNIARTVNKGRQGVSNILCRMDDRLVVVVGPCSIHDVKAALEYAEKLKNIADELDNDLLIIMRVYFEKPRTTVGWKGLINDPDIDGTFNINKGLRIARELLSEINQMGLPAGCEFLDTISPQFFSDLVSWGAIGARTTECQLHRELTSGLSMPVGFKNGTGGSLQLAVDAVVSAAHPHCFLSVSNQGLAAIVKTSGNEACHVILRGGTTGPNYKKEHVDKVAELLKRANRLENVMVDCSHGNSNKNHNNQPLVAQDLANQIAAGDARIVGLMLESNLQPGAQKLNPGVPLEYGKSITDACIGWEETVSVLKELADAVQQRRHAKSTGQ
;
A
#
# COMPACT_ATOMS: atom_id res chain seq x y z
N MET A 1 57.13 -28.60 -83.36
CA MET A 1 57.07 -29.15 -84.74
C MET A 1 55.65 -29.58 -85.04
N SER A 2 55.31 -29.58 -86.32
CA SER A 2 53.98 -29.38 -86.88
C SER A 2 53.19 -30.65 -87.18
N LEU A 3 51.88 -30.44 -87.44
CA LEU A 3 51.03 -31.05 -88.48
C LEU A 3 50.52 -32.51 -88.37
N GLN A 4 49.19 -32.59 -88.53
CA GLN A 4 48.39 -33.50 -89.40
C GLN A 4 48.08 -34.91 -88.85
N SER A 5 46.93 -35.56 -89.10
CA SER A 5 45.98 -35.51 -90.22
C SER A 5 44.59 -36.11 -89.87
N SER A 6 43.57 -35.69 -90.62
CA SER A 6 42.15 -36.08 -90.64
C SER A 6 41.83 -37.21 -91.65
N ASN A 7 40.82 -38.08 -91.36
CA ASN A 7 39.84 -38.65 -92.34
C ASN A 7 38.91 -39.79 -91.78
N VAL A 8 38.34 -39.66 -90.57
CA VAL A 8 37.36 -40.66 -90.03
C VAL A 8 35.95 -40.06 -89.81
N SER A 9 35.78 -38.75 -90.02
CA SER A 9 34.64 -38.00 -89.46
C SER A 9 33.32 -38.05 -90.24
N VAL A 10 33.25 -38.65 -91.43
CA VAL A 10 32.02 -38.54 -92.27
C VAL A 10 31.10 -39.75 -92.16
N VAL A 11 31.60 -40.94 -91.79
CA VAL A 11 30.79 -42.16 -91.73
C VAL A 11 30.10 -42.36 -90.36
N ALA A 12 30.62 -41.77 -89.29
CA ALA A 12 30.03 -41.87 -87.94
C ALA A 12 28.79 -40.97 -87.73
N GLY A 13 28.62 -39.92 -88.54
CA GLY A 13 27.57 -38.91 -88.31
C GLY A 13 26.14 -39.36 -88.62
N LEU A 14 25.95 -40.32 -89.55
CA LEU A 14 24.62 -40.70 -90.03
C LEU A 14 23.93 -41.80 -89.19
N VAL A 15 24.68 -42.58 -88.41
CA VAL A 15 24.12 -43.62 -87.52
C VAL A 15 23.69 -43.05 -86.17
N VAL A 16 24.30 -41.94 -85.72
CA VAL A 16 23.98 -41.30 -84.43
C VAL A 16 22.66 -40.50 -84.48
N ALA A 17 22.28 -39.96 -85.64
CA ALA A 17 21.05 -39.17 -85.78
C ALA A 17 19.75 -40.01 -85.72
N GLY A 18 19.79 -41.27 -86.19
CA GLY A 18 18.61 -42.15 -86.18
C GLY A 18 18.26 -42.71 -84.80
N LEU A 19 19.27 -42.94 -83.94
CA LEU A 19 19.07 -43.48 -82.59
C LEU A 19 18.62 -42.40 -81.57
N ALA A 20 18.93 -41.12 -81.81
CA ALA A 20 18.53 -40.02 -80.94
C ALA A 20 17.01 -39.71 -80.98
N LEU A 21 16.35 -39.91 -82.13
CA LEU A 21 14.91 -39.61 -82.29
C LEU A 21 13.99 -40.68 -81.68
N ALA A 22 14.46 -41.93 -81.58
CA ALA A 22 13.69 -43.01 -80.96
C ALA A 22 13.70 -42.94 -79.41
N TRP A 23 14.75 -42.36 -78.81
CA TRP A 23 14.86 -42.20 -77.35
C TRP A 23 14.15 -40.96 -76.80
N SER A 24 13.99 -39.89 -77.60
CA SER A 24 13.26 -38.68 -77.17
C SER A 24 11.75 -38.91 -77.02
N GLY A 25 11.14 -39.80 -77.81
CA GLY A 25 9.71 -40.08 -77.75
C GLY A 25 9.27 -40.85 -76.49
N THR A 26 10.12 -41.76 -75.99
CA THR A 26 9.80 -42.60 -74.82
C THR A 26 9.94 -41.85 -73.50
N LEU A 27 10.87 -40.89 -73.41
CA LEU A 27 11.01 -40.01 -72.25
C LEU A 27 9.82 -39.05 -72.08
N VAL A 28 9.28 -38.50 -73.16
CA VAL A 28 8.12 -37.59 -73.07
C VAL A 28 6.85 -38.31 -72.56
N TYR A 29 6.66 -39.58 -72.92
CA TYR A 29 5.48 -40.35 -72.50
C TYR A 29 5.55 -40.82 -71.04
N LEU A 30 6.75 -41.10 -70.52
CA LEU A 30 6.96 -41.55 -69.13
C LEU A 30 6.91 -40.42 -68.11
N PHE A 31 7.30 -39.18 -68.48
CA PHE A 31 7.36 -38.04 -67.55
C PHE A 31 6.16 -37.10 -67.61
N ALA A 32 5.29 -37.18 -68.63
CA ALA A 32 4.10 -36.32 -68.76
C ALA A 32 3.16 -36.35 -67.53
N PRO A 33 2.87 -37.50 -66.88
CA PRO A 33 2.00 -37.52 -65.70
C PRO A 33 2.59 -36.80 -64.47
N HIS A 34 3.92 -36.83 -64.31
CA HIS A 34 4.60 -36.18 -63.18
C HIS A 34 4.64 -34.65 -63.31
N PHE A 35 4.80 -34.12 -64.54
CA PHE A 35 4.73 -32.68 -64.78
C PHE A 35 3.31 -32.11 -64.56
N GLN A 36 2.27 -32.90 -64.82
CA GLN A 36 0.88 -32.47 -64.65
C GLN A 36 0.48 -32.39 -63.16
N GLN A 37 0.98 -33.32 -62.35
CA GLN A 37 0.77 -33.34 -60.90
C GLN A 37 1.51 -32.21 -60.17
N ASP A 38 2.76 -31.89 -60.58
CA ASP A 38 3.50 -30.74 -60.05
C ASP A 38 2.86 -29.39 -60.43
N HIS A 39 2.18 -29.32 -61.58
CA HIS A 39 1.48 -28.11 -62.02
C HIS A 39 0.19 -27.88 -61.22
N GLU A 40 -0.55 -28.94 -60.89
CA GLU A 40 -1.74 -28.86 -60.02
C GLU A 40 -1.39 -28.51 -58.57
N ILE A 41 -0.29 -29.07 -58.02
CA ILE A 41 0.21 -28.74 -56.67
C ILE A 41 0.67 -27.27 -56.59
N ARG A 42 1.32 -26.75 -57.64
CA ARG A 42 1.72 -25.33 -57.71
C ARG A 42 0.53 -24.39 -57.87
N GLN A 43 -0.51 -24.78 -58.62
CA GLN A 43 -1.73 -23.99 -58.76
C GLN A 43 -2.55 -23.97 -57.47
N THR A 44 -2.73 -25.10 -56.78
CA THR A 44 -3.40 -25.15 -55.47
C THR A 44 -2.63 -24.37 -54.40
N ALA A 45 -1.29 -24.45 -54.36
CA ALA A 45 -0.48 -23.63 -53.46
C ALA A 45 -0.53 -22.12 -53.77
N ALA A 46 -0.65 -21.74 -55.05
CA ALA A 46 -0.81 -20.35 -55.47
C ALA A 46 -2.22 -19.80 -55.14
N GLN A 47 -3.26 -20.61 -55.32
CA GLN A 47 -4.65 -20.28 -54.92
C GLN A 47 -4.77 -20.18 -53.40
N HIS A 48 -4.16 -21.09 -52.64
CA HIS A 48 -4.18 -21.02 -51.18
C HIS A 48 -3.40 -19.80 -50.63
N ARG A 49 -2.33 -19.36 -51.31
CA ARG A 49 -1.63 -18.09 -51.03
C ARG A 49 -2.44 -16.86 -51.43
N GLN A 50 -3.20 -16.92 -52.52
CA GLN A 50 -4.09 -15.83 -52.92
C GLN A 50 -5.30 -15.71 -51.99
N ASP A 51 -5.90 -16.82 -51.56
CA ASP A 51 -7.00 -16.84 -50.58
C ASP A 51 -6.55 -16.42 -49.18
N MET A 52 -5.33 -16.76 -48.76
CA MET A 52 -4.73 -16.21 -47.53
C MET A 52 -4.49 -14.70 -47.66
N LYS A 53 -3.98 -14.22 -48.81
CA LYS A 53 -3.84 -12.78 -49.09
C LYS A 53 -5.19 -12.06 -49.20
N HIS A 54 -6.25 -12.74 -49.62
CA HIS A 54 -7.59 -12.15 -49.75
C HIS A 54 -8.36 -12.17 -48.43
N LYS A 55 -8.14 -13.19 -47.56
CA LYS A 55 -8.59 -13.20 -46.16
C LYS A 55 -7.85 -12.18 -45.28
N ASP A 56 -6.56 -11.94 -45.52
CA ASP A 56 -5.84 -10.83 -44.87
C ASP A 56 -6.28 -9.45 -45.38
N LYS A 57 -6.85 -9.37 -46.59
CA LYS A 57 -7.39 -8.11 -47.17
C LYS A 57 -8.86 -7.84 -46.87
N LYS A 58 -9.65 -8.82 -46.44
CA LYS A 58 -11.04 -8.62 -45.96
C LYS A 58 -11.04 -8.52 -44.45
N SER A 59 -10.94 -7.28 -43.99
CA SER A 59 -11.23 -6.80 -42.63
C SER A 59 -10.55 -7.55 -41.48
N ARG A 60 -9.21 -7.45 -41.39
CA ARG A 60 -8.71 -6.72 -40.20
C ARG A 60 -8.98 -5.24 -40.47
N GLU A 61 -10.24 -4.84 -40.30
CA GLU A 61 -10.46 -3.49 -39.83
C GLU A 61 -9.67 -3.47 -38.53
N ARG A 62 -8.48 -2.86 -38.58
CA ARG A 62 -7.91 -2.28 -37.38
C ARG A 62 -9.09 -1.46 -36.89
N GLU A 63 -9.71 -1.86 -35.76
CA GLU A 63 -10.50 -0.90 -35.01
C GLU A 63 -9.61 0.33 -35.00
N THR A 64 -10.03 1.35 -35.73
CA THR A 64 -9.40 2.65 -35.60
C THR A 64 -9.49 2.87 -34.12
N SER A 65 -8.32 2.81 -33.46
CA SER A 65 -8.18 3.31 -32.11
C SER A 65 -9.06 4.54 -32.06
N ILE A 66 -9.97 4.60 -31.08
CA ILE A 66 -10.77 5.80 -30.86
C ILE A 66 -9.72 6.84 -30.46
N THR A 67 -9.11 7.45 -31.46
CA THR A 67 -8.13 8.50 -31.30
C THR A 67 -9.00 9.69 -31.00
N ASN A 68 -9.05 10.03 -29.72
CA ASN A 68 -9.41 11.39 -29.32
C ASN A 68 -8.64 12.34 -30.25
N GLY A 69 -9.29 13.40 -30.74
CA GLY A 69 -8.85 14.27 -31.84
C GLY A 69 -7.52 15.01 -31.68
N GLU A 70 -6.66 14.56 -30.78
CA GLU A 70 -5.27 14.93 -30.59
C GLU A 70 -4.42 13.66 -30.75
N ASP A 71 -4.34 13.13 -31.96
CA ASP A 71 -3.35 12.12 -32.31
C ASP A 71 -1.96 12.74 -32.09
N VAL A 72 -1.40 12.49 -30.90
CA VAL A 72 -0.03 12.82 -30.55
C VAL A 72 0.83 12.26 -31.67
N LYS A 73 1.45 13.16 -32.45
CA LYS A 73 2.23 12.77 -33.62
C LYS A 73 3.21 11.69 -33.17
N MET A 74 3.05 10.46 -33.68
CA MET A 74 3.88 9.29 -33.36
C MET A 74 5.39 9.50 -33.63
N MET A 75 5.78 10.67 -34.15
CA MET A 75 7.15 11.11 -34.44
C MET A 75 7.64 12.23 -33.50
N ASP A 76 6.82 12.71 -32.57
CA ASP A 76 7.23 13.70 -31.59
C ASP A 76 8.03 13.02 -30.48
N LYS A 77 9.33 13.32 -30.37
CA LYS A 77 10.18 12.78 -29.29
C LYS A 77 9.70 13.21 -27.90
N GLN A 78 8.94 14.30 -27.81
CA GLN A 78 8.33 14.78 -26.57
C GLN A 78 7.08 13.95 -26.20
N ALA A 79 6.51 13.20 -27.15
CA ALA A 79 5.43 12.25 -26.89
C ALA A 79 5.85 10.97 -26.12
N LEU A 80 7.13 10.84 -25.78
CA LEU A 80 7.68 9.66 -25.11
C LEU A 80 7.75 9.83 -23.58
N VAL A 81 7.79 11.07 -23.08
CA VAL A 81 8.06 11.39 -21.66
C VAL A 81 7.01 12.38 -21.19
N ASP A 82 6.49 12.19 -19.98
CA ASP A 82 5.60 13.13 -19.29
C ASP A 82 4.31 13.53 -20.02
N VAL A 83 3.89 12.78 -21.04
CA VAL A 83 2.65 13.03 -21.82
C VAL A 83 1.34 13.00 -21.01
N ARG A 84 1.39 12.50 -19.77
CA ARG A 84 0.26 12.49 -18.83
C ARG A 84 0.56 13.28 -17.55
N ILE A 85 1.62 14.07 -17.53
CA ILE A 85 2.01 14.92 -16.40
C ILE A 85 1.55 16.34 -16.71
N SER A 86 0.59 16.86 -15.94
CA SER A 86 0.07 18.22 -16.12
C SER A 86 1.05 19.28 -15.62
N GLU A 87 1.80 18.98 -14.56
CA GLU A 87 2.70 19.92 -13.89
C GLU A 87 3.72 19.16 -13.02
N ILE A 88 4.94 19.68 -12.93
CA ILE A 88 5.95 19.26 -11.94
C ILE A 88 6.39 20.51 -11.17
N ARG A 89 6.22 20.49 -9.85
CA ARG A 89 6.64 21.57 -8.94
C ARG A 89 7.68 21.06 -7.93
N PRO A 90 8.61 21.91 -7.48
CA PRO A 90 9.58 21.53 -6.47
C PRO A 90 8.91 21.28 -5.11
N LEU A 91 9.27 20.17 -4.48
CA LEU A 91 8.95 19.88 -3.09
C LEU A 91 10.08 20.40 -2.20
N LEU A 92 9.74 21.02 -1.08
CA LEU A 92 10.75 21.46 -0.11
C LEU A 92 11.58 20.25 0.40
N PRO A 93 12.91 20.36 0.57
CA PRO A 93 13.71 19.28 1.15
C PRO A 93 13.36 19.02 2.62
N PRO A 94 13.33 17.76 3.10
CA PRO A 94 13.04 17.44 4.49
C PRO A 94 13.90 18.21 5.50
N ALA A 95 15.19 18.41 5.21
CA ALA A 95 16.13 19.15 6.05
C ALA A 95 15.64 20.56 6.38
N CYS A 96 14.97 21.24 5.44
CA CYS A 96 14.45 22.58 5.67
C CYS A 96 13.36 22.60 6.76
N LEU A 97 12.42 21.65 6.74
CA LEU A 97 11.39 21.56 7.79
C LEU A 97 11.95 21.07 9.13
N LEU A 98 12.94 20.18 9.10
CA LEU A 98 13.63 19.71 10.31
C LEU A 98 14.39 20.84 11.01
N GLU A 99 14.90 21.81 10.25
CA GLU A 99 15.55 23.01 10.76
C GLU A 99 14.55 24.08 11.20
N GLU A 100 13.51 24.34 10.40
CA GLU A 100 12.46 25.32 10.71
C GLU A 100 11.65 24.93 11.96
N ILE A 101 11.35 23.64 12.11
CA ILE A 101 10.57 23.09 13.23
C ILE A 101 11.40 21.98 13.90
N PRO A 102 12.33 22.34 14.79
CA PRO A 102 13.23 21.40 15.43
C PRO A 102 12.53 20.62 16.54
N ARG A 103 13.05 19.42 16.83
CA ARG A 103 12.65 18.65 18.00
C ARG A 103 13.29 19.26 19.25
N THR A 104 12.47 19.71 20.20
CA THR A 104 12.95 20.08 21.53
C THR A 104 13.33 18.83 22.33
N VAL A 105 14.06 19.02 23.43
CA VAL A 105 14.36 17.93 24.38
C VAL A 105 13.08 17.29 24.92
N ASN A 106 12.03 18.09 25.13
CA ASN A 106 10.75 17.57 25.63
C ASN A 106 10.05 16.70 24.59
N ILE A 107 9.99 17.16 23.34
CA ILE A 107 9.47 16.37 22.21
C ILE A 107 10.22 15.04 22.10
N ALA A 108 11.56 15.08 22.11
CA ALA A 108 12.37 13.86 22.04
C ALA A 108 12.07 12.89 23.19
N ARG A 109 11.85 13.40 24.41
CA ARG A 109 11.44 12.59 25.57
C ARG A 109 10.07 11.96 25.36
N THR A 110 9.07 12.72 24.91
CA THR A 110 7.72 12.22 24.64
C THR A 110 7.75 11.10 23.60
N VAL A 111 8.42 11.34 22.48
CA VAL A 111 8.54 10.36 21.39
C VAL A 111 9.26 9.09 21.87
N ASN A 112 10.41 9.22 22.54
CA ASN A 112 11.15 8.07 23.03
C ASN A 112 10.41 7.30 24.12
N LYS A 113 9.71 7.98 25.06
CA LYS A 113 8.85 7.32 26.06
C LYS A 113 7.73 6.53 25.37
N GLY A 114 7.09 7.11 24.35
CA GLY A 114 6.05 6.44 23.56
C GLY A 114 6.57 5.20 22.84
N ARG A 115 7.66 5.33 22.07
CA ARG A 115 8.29 4.22 21.34
C ARG A 115 8.71 3.09 22.28
N GLN A 116 9.43 3.42 23.35
CA GLN A 116 9.88 2.45 24.33
C GLN A 116 8.72 1.78 25.05
N GLY A 117 7.68 2.54 25.42
CA GLY A 117 6.47 2.01 26.05
C GLY A 117 5.78 0.98 25.18
N VAL A 118 5.59 1.26 23.89
CA VAL A 118 5.00 0.30 22.95
C VAL A 118 5.89 -0.93 22.82
N SER A 119 7.21 -0.76 22.63
CA SER A 119 8.15 -1.88 22.56
C SER A 119 8.12 -2.76 23.81
N ASN A 120 8.03 -2.17 25.00
CA ASN A 120 7.93 -2.91 26.25
C ASN A 120 6.65 -3.76 26.31
N ILE A 121 5.51 -3.21 25.87
CA ILE A 121 4.24 -3.94 25.80
C ILE A 121 4.33 -5.08 24.78
N LEU A 122 4.87 -4.81 23.59
CA LEU A 122 5.08 -5.82 22.55
C LEU A 122 5.98 -6.98 22.99
N CYS A 123 6.96 -6.71 23.86
CA CYS A 123 7.85 -7.70 24.45
C CYS A 123 7.37 -8.26 25.81
N ARG A 124 6.17 -7.90 26.26
CA ARG A 124 5.57 -8.32 27.55
C ARG A 124 6.38 -7.92 28.80
N MET A 125 7.19 -6.87 28.68
CA MET A 125 7.88 -6.25 29.82
C MET A 125 7.02 -5.21 30.54
N ASP A 126 6.00 -4.70 29.86
CA ASP A 126 4.96 -3.82 30.39
C ASP A 126 3.61 -4.49 30.10
N ASP A 127 2.75 -4.56 31.11
CA ASP A 127 1.45 -5.21 31.05
C ASP A 127 0.31 -4.20 30.88
N ARG A 128 0.60 -2.96 30.50
CA ARG A 128 -0.40 -2.00 30.04
C ARG A 128 -0.91 -2.36 28.64
N LEU A 129 -1.94 -1.65 28.22
CA LEU A 129 -2.56 -1.79 26.91
C LEU A 129 -2.29 -0.55 26.04
N VAL A 130 -1.81 -0.74 24.80
CA VAL A 130 -1.65 0.38 23.87
C VAL A 130 -3.02 0.79 23.33
N VAL A 131 -3.39 2.06 23.43
CA VAL A 131 -4.64 2.56 22.83
C VAL A 131 -4.34 3.72 21.88
N VAL A 132 -4.49 3.46 20.59
CA VAL A 132 -4.33 4.47 19.53
C VAL A 132 -5.70 5.09 19.24
N VAL A 133 -5.92 6.31 19.72
CA VAL A 133 -7.24 6.95 19.76
C VAL A 133 -7.20 8.37 19.26
N GLY A 134 -8.17 8.75 18.43
CA GLY A 134 -8.29 10.10 17.87
C GLY A 134 -9.02 10.15 16.54
N PRO A 135 -9.03 11.32 15.87
CA PRO A 135 -9.82 11.53 14.66
C PRO A 135 -9.49 10.55 13.53
N CYS A 136 -10.48 10.20 12.71
CA CYS A 136 -10.25 9.37 11.51
C CYS A 136 -9.17 9.99 10.62
N SER A 137 -9.29 11.28 10.34
CA SER A 137 -8.26 12.14 9.76
C SER A 137 -8.42 13.59 10.26
N ILE A 138 -7.32 14.32 10.35
CA ILE A 138 -7.28 15.69 10.85
C ILE A 138 -7.35 16.67 9.68
N HIS A 139 -8.33 17.57 9.73
CA HIS A 139 -8.53 18.63 8.74
C HIS A 139 -8.52 20.04 9.38
N ASP A 140 -8.69 20.13 10.71
CA ASP A 140 -8.65 21.36 11.48
C ASP A 140 -7.63 21.21 12.62
N VAL A 141 -6.57 22.02 12.56
CA VAL A 141 -5.46 22.03 13.53
C VAL A 141 -5.95 22.43 14.92
N LYS A 142 -6.87 23.42 15.01
CA LYS A 142 -7.35 23.93 16.30
C LYS A 142 -8.16 22.86 17.02
N ALA A 143 -9.09 22.23 16.30
CA ALA A 143 -9.88 21.12 16.84
C ALA A 143 -8.99 19.93 17.26
N ALA A 144 -7.94 19.64 16.50
CA ALA A 144 -6.99 18.59 16.84
C ALA A 144 -6.20 18.89 18.12
N LEU A 145 -5.77 20.14 18.32
CA LEU A 145 -5.06 20.55 19.54
C LEU A 145 -5.99 20.54 20.76
N GLU A 146 -7.23 21.01 20.64
CA GLU A 146 -8.21 20.89 21.72
C GLU A 146 -8.47 19.42 22.10
N TYR A 147 -8.60 18.55 21.09
CA TYR A 147 -8.73 17.10 21.33
C TYR A 147 -7.50 16.54 22.05
N ALA A 148 -6.29 16.96 21.66
CA ALA A 148 -5.04 16.53 22.28
C ALA A 148 -4.94 16.96 23.75
N GLU A 149 -5.31 18.20 24.07
CA GLU A 149 -5.34 18.73 25.44
C GLU A 149 -6.29 17.90 26.33
N LYS A 150 -7.50 17.62 25.84
CA LYS A 150 -8.46 16.78 26.55
C LYS A 150 -7.96 15.35 26.72
N LEU A 151 -7.36 14.76 25.67
CA LEU A 151 -6.81 13.40 25.70
C LEU A 151 -5.60 13.28 26.64
N LYS A 152 -4.77 14.31 26.73
CA LYS A 152 -3.61 14.33 27.64
C LYS A 152 -4.02 14.16 29.10
N ASN A 153 -5.09 14.83 29.53
CA ASN A 153 -5.58 14.70 30.90
C ASN A 153 -6.04 13.27 31.22
N ILE A 154 -6.76 12.62 30.29
CA ILE A 154 -7.19 11.23 30.45
C ILE A 154 -6.00 10.26 30.37
N ALA A 155 -5.03 10.53 29.50
CA ALA A 155 -3.82 9.74 29.40
C ALA A 155 -3.01 9.74 30.70
N ASP A 156 -2.95 10.88 31.41
CA ASP A 156 -2.31 10.95 32.73
C ASP A 156 -3.11 10.21 33.80
N GLU A 157 -4.44 10.34 33.80
CA GLU A 157 -5.33 9.63 34.73
C GLU A 157 -5.16 8.10 34.62
N LEU A 158 -4.99 7.59 33.40
CA LEU A 158 -4.97 6.15 33.09
C LEU A 158 -3.57 5.59 32.80
N ASP A 159 -2.47 6.32 33.04
CA ASP A 159 -1.09 5.91 32.67
C ASP A 159 -0.66 4.60 33.36
N ASN A 160 -1.29 4.21 34.47
CA ASN A 160 -1.01 2.94 35.14
C ASN A 160 -1.52 1.73 34.35
N ASP A 161 -2.54 1.88 33.51
CA ASP A 161 -3.23 0.78 32.83
C ASP A 161 -3.10 0.86 31.32
N LEU A 162 -3.09 2.07 30.76
CA LEU A 162 -3.10 2.33 29.33
C LEU A 162 -1.88 3.15 28.91
N LEU A 163 -1.29 2.77 27.76
CA LEU A 163 -0.40 3.63 27.01
C LEU A 163 -1.21 4.28 25.88
N ILE A 164 -1.75 5.47 26.15
CA ILE A 164 -2.55 6.22 25.19
C ILE A 164 -1.64 6.94 24.19
N ILE A 165 -1.93 6.75 22.91
CA ILE A 165 -1.26 7.42 21.78
C ILE A 165 -2.33 8.12 20.96
N MET A 166 -2.16 9.42 20.73
CA MET A 166 -3.09 10.16 19.89
C MET A 166 -2.96 9.71 18.43
N ARG A 167 -4.06 9.38 17.80
CA ARG A 167 -4.14 9.12 16.37
C ARG A 167 -4.08 10.45 15.59
N VAL A 168 -2.98 10.69 14.88
CA VAL A 168 -2.72 11.91 14.08
C VAL A 168 -2.57 11.53 12.62
N TYR A 169 -3.70 11.28 11.95
CA TYR A 169 -3.72 10.83 10.54
C TYR A 169 -4.07 12.00 9.64
N PHE A 170 -3.24 12.25 8.63
CA PHE A 170 -3.43 13.40 7.73
C PHE A 170 -4.29 13.11 6.51
N GLU A 171 -4.39 11.85 6.12
CA GLU A 171 -5.10 11.44 4.91
C GLU A 171 -5.89 10.16 5.16
N LYS A 172 -6.99 10.01 4.42
CA LYS A 172 -7.74 8.77 4.30
C LYS A 172 -7.58 8.20 2.90
N PRO A 173 -6.95 7.02 2.71
CA PRO A 173 -6.80 6.42 1.39
C PRO A 173 -8.17 6.12 0.74
N ARG A 174 -8.43 6.68 -0.45
CA ARG A 174 -9.71 6.52 -1.16
C ARG A 174 -9.50 6.00 -2.59
N THR A 175 -10.40 5.12 -3.03
CA THR A 175 -10.49 4.63 -4.42
C THR A 175 -11.38 5.53 -5.29
N THR A 176 -12.08 6.49 -4.68
CA THR A 176 -12.98 7.45 -5.34
C THR A 176 -12.55 8.89 -5.05
N VAL A 177 -13.14 9.84 -5.78
CA VAL A 177 -12.83 11.27 -5.68
C VAL A 177 -13.17 11.86 -4.31
N GLY A 178 -12.37 12.82 -3.89
CA GLY A 178 -12.64 13.81 -2.85
C GLY A 178 -11.39 14.15 -2.05
N TRP A 179 -11.56 14.81 -0.88
CA TRP A 179 -10.45 15.42 -0.15
C TRP A 179 -9.27 14.47 0.09
N LYS A 180 -8.07 14.97 -0.19
CA LYS A 180 -6.81 14.20 -0.26
C LYS A 180 -5.99 14.28 1.02
N GLY A 181 -6.53 14.87 2.08
CA GLY A 181 -5.86 14.99 3.36
C GLY A 181 -5.12 16.31 3.55
N LEU A 182 -4.74 16.59 4.79
CA LEU A 182 -4.16 17.86 5.24
C LEU A 182 -2.81 18.15 4.58
N ILE A 183 -2.00 17.11 4.36
CA ILE A 183 -0.71 17.28 3.67
C ILE A 183 -0.96 17.68 2.22
N ASN A 184 -1.85 16.99 1.52
CA ASN A 184 -2.05 17.24 0.09
C ASN A 184 -2.83 18.53 -0.17
N ASP A 185 -3.91 18.77 0.57
CA ASP A 185 -4.87 19.85 0.34
C ASP A 185 -5.25 20.53 1.67
N PRO A 186 -4.32 21.31 2.27
CA PRO A 186 -4.50 21.87 3.61
C PRO A 186 -5.63 22.89 3.72
N ASP A 187 -5.96 23.55 2.61
CA ASP A 187 -6.99 24.60 2.55
C ASP A 187 -8.37 24.05 2.15
N ILE A 188 -8.45 22.74 1.86
CA ILE A 188 -9.69 22.04 1.49
C ILE A 188 -10.39 22.70 0.28
N ASP A 189 -9.58 23.18 -0.67
CA ASP A 189 -10.03 23.91 -1.85
C ASP A 189 -9.53 23.30 -3.16
N GLY A 190 -8.78 22.20 -3.08
CA GLY A 190 -8.23 21.50 -4.24
C GLY A 190 -7.02 22.17 -4.87
N THR A 191 -6.37 23.13 -4.18
CA THR A 191 -5.16 23.82 -4.67
C THR A 191 -3.88 22.99 -4.59
N PHE A 192 -3.90 21.90 -3.82
CA PHE A 192 -2.77 20.99 -3.64
C PHE A 192 -1.48 21.67 -3.15
N ASN A 193 -1.59 22.49 -2.10
CA ASN A 193 -0.44 23.16 -1.50
C ASN A 193 0.34 22.24 -0.54
N ILE A 194 1.04 21.25 -1.12
CA ILE A 194 1.75 20.20 -0.38
C ILE A 194 2.83 20.77 0.56
N ASN A 195 3.58 21.79 0.12
CA ASN A 195 4.61 22.42 0.94
C ASN A 195 4.03 23.06 2.22
N LYS A 196 2.85 23.70 2.10
CA LYS A 196 2.12 24.22 3.27
C LYS A 196 1.60 23.08 4.15
N GLY A 197 1.01 22.04 3.56
CA GLY A 197 0.48 20.89 4.29
C GLY A 197 1.53 20.13 5.10
N LEU A 198 2.74 19.94 4.54
CA LEU A 198 3.87 19.32 5.25
C LEU A 198 4.31 20.15 6.46
N ARG A 199 4.36 21.48 6.33
CA ARG A 199 4.68 22.38 7.44
C ARG A 199 3.64 22.25 8.56
N ILE A 200 2.36 22.38 8.22
CA ILE A 200 1.23 22.26 9.16
C ILE A 200 1.25 20.89 9.88
N ALA A 201 1.46 19.80 9.14
CA ALA A 201 1.53 18.46 9.70
C ALA A 201 2.65 18.33 10.74
N ARG A 202 3.83 18.89 10.45
CA ARG A 202 4.99 18.87 11.34
C ARG A 202 4.78 19.76 12.58
N GLU A 203 4.23 20.95 12.42
CA GLU A 203 3.88 21.86 13.51
C GLU A 203 2.91 21.18 14.48
N LEU A 204 1.82 20.61 13.96
CA LEU A 204 0.82 19.92 14.76
C LEU A 204 1.42 18.74 15.55
N LEU A 205 2.23 17.90 14.91
CA LEU A 205 2.92 16.80 15.61
C LEU A 205 3.90 17.32 16.68
N SER A 206 4.59 18.42 16.40
CA SER A 206 5.50 19.06 17.34
C SER A 206 4.74 19.55 18.58
N GLU A 207 3.63 20.27 18.39
CA GLU A 207 2.79 20.78 19.48
C GLU A 207 2.20 19.66 20.34
N ILE A 208 1.64 18.61 19.73
CA ILE A 208 1.09 17.46 20.47
C ILE A 208 2.18 16.78 21.32
N ASN A 209 3.37 16.53 20.75
CA ASN A 209 4.47 15.93 21.51
C ASN A 209 5.02 16.86 22.58
N GLN A 210 4.98 18.18 22.36
CA GLN A 210 5.41 19.18 23.32
C GLN A 210 4.50 19.22 24.56
N MET A 211 3.22 18.85 24.42
CA MET A 211 2.30 18.64 25.55
C MET A 211 2.61 17.38 26.36
N GLY A 212 3.49 16.50 25.88
CA GLY A 212 3.78 15.21 26.52
C GLY A 212 2.89 14.06 26.07
N LEU A 213 2.09 14.24 25.01
CA LEU A 213 1.24 13.20 24.44
C LEU A 213 1.92 12.57 23.21
N PRO A 214 2.20 11.26 23.19
CA PRO A 214 2.76 10.61 22.01
C PRO A 214 1.74 10.57 20.86
N ALA A 215 2.23 10.75 19.63
CA ALA A 215 1.42 10.70 18.41
C ALA A 215 1.68 9.43 17.58
N GLY A 216 0.63 8.92 16.94
CA GLY A 216 0.67 7.80 16.01
C GLY A 216 0.15 8.19 14.62
N CYS A 217 0.83 7.74 13.57
CA CYS A 217 0.52 8.09 12.17
C CYS A 217 0.41 6.87 11.27
N GLU A 218 -0.28 7.01 10.14
CA GLU A 218 -0.25 6.04 9.04
C GLU A 218 0.69 6.55 7.93
N PHE A 219 1.53 5.66 7.42
CA PHE A 219 2.48 5.98 6.34
C PHE A 219 1.95 5.47 5.01
N LEU A 220 1.55 6.41 4.14
CA LEU A 220 0.88 6.12 2.88
C LEU A 220 1.84 6.04 1.69
N ASP A 221 3.00 6.66 1.79
CA ASP A 221 4.04 6.70 0.77
C ASP A 221 5.44 6.59 1.41
N THR A 222 6.48 6.54 0.57
CA THR A 222 7.87 6.32 1.00
C THR A 222 8.71 7.59 1.09
N ILE A 223 8.09 8.77 0.93
CA ILE A 223 8.73 10.10 0.91
C ILE A 223 8.33 10.90 2.15
N SER A 224 7.02 11.01 2.41
CA SER A 224 6.45 11.77 3.52
C SER A 224 7.03 11.42 4.90
N PRO A 225 7.43 10.17 5.23
CA PRO A 225 8.05 9.87 6.52
C PRO A 225 9.31 10.69 6.81
N GLN A 226 10.08 11.09 5.78
CA GLN A 226 11.31 11.88 5.98
C GLN A 226 11.04 13.26 6.61
N PHE A 227 9.80 13.77 6.50
CA PHE A 227 9.43 15.10 6.97
C PHE A 227 8.97 15.15 8.42
N PHE A 228 8.51 14.04 8.99
CA PHE A 228 7.87 14.05 10.32
C PHE A 228 7.97 12.75 11.11
N SER A 229 8.55 11.67 10.57
CA SER A 229 8.64 10.38 11.30
C SER A 229 9.41 10.46 12.61
N ASP A 230 10.29 11.46 12.76
CA ASP A 230 11.01 11.80 13.97
C ASP A 230 10.11 12.27 15.14
N LEU A 231 8.85 12.63 14.85
CA LEU A 231 7.83 13.06 15.81
C LEU A 231 6.78 11.97 16.09
N VAL A 232 6.96 10.77 15.54
CA VAL A 232 5.96 9.69 15.61
C VAL A 232 6.43 8.58 16.54
N SER A 233 5.56 8.20 17.48
CA SER A 233 5.82 7.17 18.49
C SER A 233 5.35 5.78 18.08
N TRP A 234 4.38 5.71 17.16
CA TRP A 234 3.82 4.47 16.63
C TRP A 234 3.34 4.67 15.20
N GLY A 235 3.59 3.68 14.33
CA GLY A 235 3.19 3.74 12.92
C GLY A 235 2.14 2.71 12.55
N ALA A 236 1.39 2.98 11.48
CA ALA A 236 0.54 1.99 10.82
C ALA A 236 0.82 1.90 9.32
N ILE A 237 0.69 0.70 8.78
CA ILE A 237 0.55 0.45 7.34
C ILE A 237 -0.88 -0.01 7.06
N GLY A 238 -1.52 0.70 6.14
CA GLY A 238 -2.91 0.52 5.78
C GLY A 238 -3.19 -0.81 5.09
N ALA A 239 -4.45 -1.27 5.16
CA ALA A 239 -4.88 -2.56 4.62
C ALA A 239 -4.65 -2.72 3.09
N ARG A 240 -4.52 -1.60 2.36
CA ARG A 240 -4.25 -1.58 0.91
C ARG A 240 -2.76 -1.58 0.56
N THR A 241 -1.90 -1.27 1.52
CA THR A 241 -0.44 -1.17 1.33
C THR A 241 0.33 -2.22 2.12
N THR A 242 -0.33 -2.99 3.00
CA THR A 242 0.28 -4.13 3.71
C THR A 242 0.95 -5.16 2.80
N GLU A 243 0.40 -5.39 1.61
CA GLU A 243 0.97 -6.31 0.61
C GLU A 243 2.03 -5.63 -0.27
N CYS A 244 2.15 -4.30 -0.23
CA CYS A 244 3.11 -3.57 -1.03
C CYS A 244 4.52 -3.78 -0.49
N GLN A 245 5.40 -4.28 -1.36
CA GLN A 245 6.81 -4.51 -1.03
C GLN A 245 7.51 -3.21 -0.59
N LEU A 246 7.26 -2.08 -1.27
CA LEU A 246 7.86 -0.80 -0.90
C LEU A 246 7.50 -0.36 0.52
N HIS A 247 6.27 -0.61 0.99
CA HIS A 247 5.85 -0.29 2.36
C HIS A 247 6.47 -1.24 3.39
N ARG A 248 6.67 -2.52 3.05
CA ARG A 248 7.38 -3.48 3.92
C ARG A 248 8.85 -3.09 4.08
N GLU A 249 9.50 -2.72 2.97
CA GLU A 249 10.88 -2.23 2.93
C GLU A 249 11.02 -0.92 3.72
N LEU A 250 10.12 0.06 3.50
CA LEU A 250 10.06 1.28 4.30
C LEU A 250 9.95 0.96 5.79
N THR A 251 9.01 0.09 6.17
CA THR A 251 8.73 -0.24 7.58
C THR A 251 9.92 -0.86 8.29
N SER A 252 10.74 -1.63 7.56
CA SER A 252 11.98 -2.22 8.10
C SER A 252 13.04 -1.18 8.52
N GLY A 253 12.91 0.07 8.06
CA GLY A 253 13.79 1.18 8.44
C GLY A 253 13.14 2.23 9.35
N LEU A 254 11.84 2.09 9.65
CA LEU A 254 11.13 3.02 10.51
C LEU A 254 11.58 2.88 11.98
N SER A 255 11.79 4.02 12.65
CA SER A 255 12.38 4.07 14.00
C SER A 255 11.40 3.86 15.15
N MET A 256 10.18 3.42 14.86
CA MET A 256 9.11 3.19 15.83
C MET A 256 8.46 1.81 15.59
N PRO A 257 7.74 1.27 16.57
CA PRO A 257 6.88 0.11 16.37
C PRO A 257 5.80 0.39 15.31
N VAL A 258 5.52 -0.58 14.45
CA VAL A 258 4.58 -0.43 13.33
C VAL A 258 3.56 -1.56 13.30
N GLY A 259 2.28 -1.22 13.16
CA GLY A 259 1.20 -2.18 12.98
C GLY A 259 0.82 -2.34 11.50
N PHE A 260 0.72 -3.59 11.04
CA PHE A 260 0.22 -3.92 9.70
C PHE A 260 -1.24 -4.34 9.76
N LYS A 261 -2.13 -3.62 9.05
CA LYS A 261 -3.54 -4.00 8.94
C LYS A 261 -3.72 -5.24 8.09
N ASN A 262 -4.61 -6.16 8.51
CA ASN A 262 -5.04 -7.26 7.64
C ASN A 262 -5.65 -6.71 6.33
N GLY A 263 -5.55 -7.49 5.25
CA GLY A 263 -6.01 -7.06 3.93
C GLY A 263 -7.51 -6.73 3.91
N THR A 264 -7.95 -5.88 2.98
CA THR A 264 -9.36 -5.44 2.90
C THR A 264 -10.35 -6.59 2.72
N GLY A 265 -9.89 -7.71 2.12
CA GLY A 265 -10.66 -8.95 2.00
C GLY A 265 -10.77 -9.78 3.29
N GLY A 266 -10.08 -9.40 4.37
CA GLY A 266 -10.02 -10.15 5.64
C GLY A 266 -8.79 -11.05 5.79
N SER A 267 -7.87 -11.09 4.81
CA SER A 267 -6.70 -11.97 4.87
C SER A 267 -5.73 -11.58 6.00
N LEU A 268 -5.59 -12.48 6.97
CA LEU A 268 -4.67 -12.37 8.10
C LEU A 268 -3.22 -12.66 7.68
N GLN A 269 -3.02 -13.61 6.76
CA GLN A 269 -1.69 -14.03 6.29
C GLN A 269 -0.91 -12.84 5.72
N LEU A 270 -1.56 -11.95 4.95
CA LEU A 270 -0.90 -10.79 4.36
C LEU A 270 -0.25 -9.87 5.40
N ALA A 271 -0.88 -9.70 6.57
CA ALA A 271 -0.32 -8.91 7.65
C ALA A 271 0.83 -9.64 8.36
N VAL A 272 0.71 -10.96 8.55
CA VAL A 272 1.78 -11.78 9.12
C VAL A 272 3.02 -11.77 8.22
N ASP A 273 2.85 -11.93 6.90
CA ASP A 273 3.95 -11.85 5.93
C ASP A 273 4.63 -10.48 5.95
N ALA A 274 3.86 -9.41 6.14
CA ALA A 274 4.41 -8.06 6.25
C ALA A 274 5.22 -7.86 7.53
N VAL A 275 4.75 -8.37 8.69
CA VAL A 275 5.51 -8.39 9.95
C VAL A 275 6.81 -9.16 9.79
N VAL A 276 6.78 -10.34 9.15
CA VAL A 276 7.97 -11.15 8.90
C VAL A 276 8.95 -10.43 7.97
N SER A 277 8.45 -9.84 6.89
CA SER A 277 9.26 -9.12 5.89
C SER A 277 9.93 -7.89 6.51
N ALA A 278 9.19 -7.07 7.25
CA ALA A 278 9.71 -5.84 7.86
C ALA A 278 10.78 -6.10 8.93
N ALA A 279 10.80 -7.29 9.53
CA ALA A 279 11.82 -7.67 10.50
C ALA A 279 13.21 -7.96 9.89
N HIS A 280 13.35 -7.95 8.57
CA HIS A 280 14.63 -8.22 7.88
C HIS A 280 15.23 -6.95 7.25
N PRO A 281 16.56 -6.92 7.02
CA PRO A 281 17.22 -5.89 6.23
C PRO A 281 16.70 -5.82 4.78
N HIS A 282 16.53 -4.60 4.27
CA HIS A 282 16.14 -4.33 2.88
C HIS A 282 17.01 -3.26 2.24
N CYS A 283 16.86 -3.11 0.92
CA CYS A 283 17.49 -2.04 0.14
C CYS A 283 16.50 -1.50 -0.89
N PHE A 284 16.15 -0.22 -0.83
CA PHE A 284 15.12 0.37 -1.69
C PHE A 284 15.41 1.83 -2.06
N LEU A 285 14.65 2.36 -3.01
CA LEU A 285 14.76 3.74 -3.48
C LEU A 285 13.87 4.67 -2.64
N SER A 286 14.43 5.78 -2.18
CA SER A 286 13.72 6.82 -1.44
C SER A 286 14.36 8.19 -1.69
N VAL A 287 14.15 9.15 -0.81
CA VAL A 287 14.78 10.47 -0.82
C VAL A 287 15.64 10.66 0.42
N SER A 288 16.75 11.37 0.27
CA SER A 288 17.59 11.85 1.37
C SER A 288 16.96 13.07 2.04
N ASN A 289 17.51 13.48 3.19
CA ASN A 289 17.10 14.71 3.87
C ASN A 289 17.29 15.97 3.01
N GLN A 290 18.20 15.93 2.03
CA GLN A 290 18.43 17.01 1.07
C GLN A 290 17.44 16.98 -0.11
N GLY A 291 16.46 16.07 -0.13
CA GLY A 291 15.46 15.94 -1.19
C GLY A 291 15.97 15.28 -2.46
N LEU A 292 17.16 14.66 -2.42
CA LEU A 292 17.73 13.93 -3.56
C LEU A 292 17.35 12.46 -3.52
N ALA A 293 17.10 11.86 -4.68
CA ALA A 293 16.92 10.41 -4.81
C ALA A 293 18.09 9.65 -4.15
N ALA A 294 17.76 8.62 -3.38
CA ALA A 294 18.71 7.92 -2.53
C ALA A 294 18.44 6.40 -2.51
N ILE A 295 19.52 5.63 -2.28
CA ILE A 295 19.45 4.21 -1.97
C ILE A 295 19.47 4.07 -0.45
N VAL A 296 18.39 3.54 0.11
CA VAL A 296 18.24 3.32 1.55
C VAL A 296 18.47 1.86 1.87
N LYS A 297 19.34 1.58 2.84
CA LYS A 297 19.55 0.25 3.42
C LYS A 297 19.03 0.24 4.86
N THR A 298 18.29 -0.78 5.22
CA THR A 298 17.67 -0.91 6.55
C THR A 298 18.23 -2.11 7.31
N SER A 299 18.03 -2.15 8.61
CA SER A 299 18.46 -3.24 9.49
C SER A 299 17.35 -4.23 9.83
N GLY A 300 16.10 -3.95 9.47
CA GLY A 300 14.93 -4.67 9.97
C GLY A 300 14.31 -3.98 11.19
N ASN A 301 13.01 -4.17 11.35
CA ASN A 301 12.19 -3.68 12.45
C ASN A 301 11.44 -4.83 13.12
N GLU A 302 11.95 -5.32 14.25
CA GLU A 302 11.36 -6.41 15.01
C GLU A 302 10.14 -5.98 15.85
N ALA A 303 9.88 -4.68 15.98
CA ALA A 303 8.75 -4.12 16.74
C ALA A 303 7.46 -4.03 15.90
N CYS A 304 7.30 -4.91 14.91
CA CYS A 304 6.11 -4.99 14.08
C CYS A 304 5.04 -5.91 14.68
N HIS A 305 3.77 -5.60 14.47
CA HIS A 305 2.63 -6.39 14.95
C HIS A 305 1.45 -6.35 13.95
N VAL A 306 0.47 -7.23 14.14
CA VAL A 306 -0.73 -7.28 13.28
C VAL A 306 -1.84 -6.41 13.85
N ILE A 307 -2.58 -5.72 12.97
CA ILE A 307 -3.83 -5.02 13.29
C ILE A 307 -5.01 -5.75 12.62
N LEU A 308 -5.93 -6.26 13.44
CA LEU A 308 -7.21 -6.82 13.01
C LEU A 308 -8.23 -5.69 12.85
N ARG A 309 -8.73 -5.48 11.62
CA ARG A 309 -9.65 -4.36 11.29
C ARG A 309 -10.95 -4.79 10.59
N GLY A 310 -11.23 -6.08 10.56
CA GLY A 310 -12.31 -6.72 9.81
C GLY A 310 -11.99 -6.86 8.32
N GLY A 311 -12.97 -7.24 7.53
CA GLY A 311 -12.82 -7.35 6.07
C GLY A 311 -14.18 -7.41 5.38
N THR A 312 -14.17 -7.70 4.08
CA THR A 312 -15.41 -8.02 3.34
C THR A 312 -16.11 -9.27 3.87
N THR A 313 -15.39 -10.14 4.57
CA THR A 313 -15.91 -11.33 5.26
C THR A 313 -16.57 -11.02 6.61
N GLY A 314 -16.56 -9.75 7.05
CA GLY A 314 -17.14 -9.30 8.32
C GLY A 314 -16.08 -8.90 9.36
N PRO A 315 -16.54 -8.61 10.60
CA PRO A 315 -15.68 -8.32 11.73
C PRO A 315 -14.75 -9.48 12.09
N ASN A 316 -13.56 -9.18 12.63
CA ASN A 316 -12.56 -10.15 13.05
C ASN A 316 -11.93 -9.83 14.42
N TYR A 317 -12.69 -9.24 15.35
CA TYR A 317 -12.23 -8.89 16.70
C TYR A 317 -12.51 -9.97 17.76
N LYS A 318 -13.40 -10.92 17.47
CA LYS A 318 -13.76 -12.00 18.41
C LYS A 318 -12.57 -12.92 18.66
N LYS A 319 -12.58 -13.59 19.82
CA LYS A 319 -11.53 -14.50 20.28
C LYS A 319 -11.04 -15.50 19.22
N GLU A 320 -11.95 -16.10 18.44
CA GLU A 320 -11.57 -17.05 17.40
C GLU A 320 -10.65 -16.48 16.32
N HIS A 321 -10.73 -15.17 16.04
CA HIS A 321 -9.87 -14.51 15.06
C HIS A 321 -8.52 -14.14 15.68
N VAL A 322 -8.51 -13.74 16.96
CA VAL A 322 -7.30 -13.53 17.75
C VAL A 322 -6.50 -14.84 17.83
N ASP A 323 -7.18 -15.97 18.09
CA ASP A 323 -6.58 -17.31 18.10
C ASP A 323 -5.96 -17.65 16.74
N LYS A 324 -6.70 -17.46 15.64
CA LYS A 324 -6.22 -17.73 14.27
C LYS A 324 -4.96 -16.91 13.93
N VAL A 325 -4.93 -15.60 14.21
CA VAL A 325 -3.75 -14.77 13.89
C VAL A 325 -2.56 -15.10 14.79
N ALA A 326 -2.81 -15.42 16.07
CA ALA A 326 -1.78 -15.82 17.01
C ALA A 326 -1.09 -17.11 16.56
N GLU A 327 -1.85 -18.11 16.09
CA GLU A 327 -1.28 -19.32 15.52
C GLU A 327 -0.41 -19.05 14.29
N LEU A 328 -0.82 -18.13 13.41
CA LEU A 328 -0.04 -17.76 12.23
C LEU A 328 1.28 -17.07 12.62
N LEU A 329 1.23 -16.14 13.57
CA LEU A 329 2.42 -15.47 14.10
C LEU A 329 3.38 -16.47 14.74
N LYS A 330 2.84 -17.40 15.54
CA LYS A 330 3.63 -18.46 16.18
C LYS A 330 4.28 -19.38 15.15
N ARG A 331 3.56 -19.80 14.10
CA ARG A 331 4.12 -20.59 12.98
C ARG A 331 5.22 -19.82 12.23
N ALA A 332 5.13 -18.50 12.18
CA ALA A 332 6.12 -17.62 11.59
C ALA A 332 7.27 -17.23 12.55
N ASN A 333 7.35 -17.84 13.75
CA ASN A 333 8.33 -17.54 14.79
C ASN A 333 8.35 -16.05 15.20
N ARG A 334 7.15 -15.46 15.34
CA ARG A 334 6.95 -14.09 15.83
C ARG A 334 6.12 -14.10 17.10
N LEU A 335 6.34 -13.09 17.94
CA LEU A 335 5.51 -12.86 19.12
C LEU A 335 4.05 -12.64 18.70
N GLU A 336 3.14 -13.20 19.48
CA GLU A 336 1.69 -13.19 19.24
C GLU A 336 1.09 -11.81 19.58
N ASN A 337 1.58 -10.76 18.91
CA ASN A 337 1.19 -9.36 19.11
C ASN A 337 0.03 -8.98 18.19
N VAL A 338 -1.14 -8.80 18.78
CA VAL A 338 -2.37 -8.46 18.09
C VAL A 338 -2.93 -7.13 18.59
N MET A 339 -3.04 -6.16 17.71
CA MET A 339 -3.83 -4.95 17.92
C MET A 339 -5.17 -5.09 17.20
N VAL A 340 -6.25 -4.52 17.74
CA VAL A 340 -7.58 -4.59 17.12
C VAL A 340 -8.15 -3.19 16.88
N ASP A 341 -8.49 -2.89 15.63
CA ASP A 341 -9.15 -1.66 15.21
C ASP A 341 -10.66 -1.81 15.42
N CYS A 342 -11.23 -1.05 16.35
CA CYS A 342 -12.65 -1.13 16.72
C CYS A 342 -13.57 -0.51 15.66
N SER A 343 -13.05 0.33 14.77
CA SER A 343 -13.82 1.04 13.75
C SER A 343 -14.00 0.15 12.50
N HIS A 344 -14.12 0.77 11.32
CA HIS A 344 -13.79 0.12 10.07
C HIS A 344 -14.65 -1.13 9.78
N GLY A 345 -14.03 -2.27 9.47
CA GLY A 345 -14.75 -3.50 9.18
C GLY A 345 -15.34 -4.12 10.45
N ASN A 346 -14.69 -3.90 11.60
CA ASN A 346 -15.14 -4.41 12.88
C ASN A 346 -16.38 -3.72 13.41
N SER A 347 -16.54 -2.42 13.13
CA SER A 347 -17.75 -1.66 13.45
C SER A 347 -18.87 -1.80 12.42
N ASN A 348 -18.66 -2.57 11.34
CA ASN A 348 -19.51 -2.57 10.15
C ASN A 348 -19.73 -1.16 9.58
N LYS A 349 -18.69 -0.30 9.66
CA LYS A 349 -18.73 1.13 9.28
C LYS A 349 -19.79 1.95 10.03
N ASN A 350 -20.21 1.49 11.21
CA ASN A 350 -21.08 2.24 12.10
C ASN A 350 -20.31 2.59 13.38
N HIS A 351 -19.97 3.86 13.55
CA HIS A 351 -19.20 4.35 14.71
C HIS A 351 -19.83 3.98 16.06
N ASN A 352 -21.15 3.85 16.15
CA ASN A 352 -21.85 3.44 17.38
C ASN A 352 -21.57 1.98 17.80
N ASN A 353 -20.98 1.17 16.91
CA ASN A 353 -20.57 -0.18 17.23
C ASN A 353 -19.14 -0.24 17.83
N GLN A 354 -18.35 0.83 17.76
CA GLN A 354 -16.99 0.81 18.32
C GLN A 354 -16.96 0.45 19.82
N PRO A 355 -17.86 0.98 20.68
CA PRO A 355 -17.91 0.59 22.09
C PRO A 355 -18.23 -0.89 22.27
N LEU A 356 -19.12 -1.47 21.45
CA LEU A 356 -19.44 -2.90 21.51
C LEU A 356 -18.25 -3.79 21.16
N VAL A 357 -17.42 -3.35 20.19
CA VAL A 357 -16.18 -4.04 19.83
C VAL A 357 -15.16 -3.92 20.97
N ALA A 358 -15.00 -2.72 21.53
CA ALA A 358 -14.10 -2.48 22.65
C ALA A 358 -14.50 -3.30 23.88
N GLN A 359 -15.79 -3.42 24.18
CA GLN A 359 -16.30 -4.21 25.30
C GLN A 359 -16.03 -5.71 25.17
N ASP A 360 -16.14 -6.27 23.95
CA ASP A 360 -15.76 -7.66 23.71
C ASP A 360 -14.26 -7.89 23.96
N LEU A 361 -13.42 -6.95 23.51
CA LEU A 361 -11.98 -7.01 23.71
C LEU A 361 -11.59 -6.79 25.18
N ALA A 362 -12.28 -5.90 25.89
CA ALA A 362 -12.13 -5.69 27.32
C ALA A 362 -12.40 -7.00 28.08
N ASN A 363 -13.47 -7.73 27.72
CA ASN A 363 -13.76 -9.03 28.32
C ASN A 363 -12.67 -10.08 28.03
N GLN A 364 -12.12 -10.11 26.81
CA GLN A 364 -11.00 -11.01 26.48
C GLN A 364 -9.73 -10.67 27.26
N ILE A 365 -9.42 -9.36 27.41
CA ILE A 365 -8.27 -8.86 28.18
C ILE A 365 -8.44 -9.21 29.66
N ALA A 366 -9.59 -8.91 30.25
CA ALA A 366 -9.92 -9.22 31.64
C ALA A 366 -9.82 -10.73 31.93
N ALA A 367 -10.22 -11.56 30.98
CA ALA A 367 -10.08 -13.03 31.03
C ALA A 367 -8.64 -13.53 30.86
N GLY A 368 -7.65 -12.64 30.73
CA GLY A 368 -6.23 -13.01 30.71
C GLY A 368 -5.56 -13.04 29.34
N ASP A 369 -6.24 -12.67 28.25
CA ASP A 369 -5.65 -12.74 26.91
C ASP A 369 -4.54 -11.68 26.73
N ALA A 370 -3.30 -12.10 26.95
CA ALA A 370 -2.11 -11.25 26.83
C ALA A 370 -1.64 -11.04 25.39
N ARG A 371 -2.29 -11.67 24.38
CA ARG A 371 -1.94 -11.49 22.96
C ARG A 371 -2.51 -10.20 22.40
N ILE A 372 -3.60 -9.71 22.99
CA ILE A 372 -4.18 -8.40 22.68
C ILE A 372 -3.28 -7.33 23.32
N VAL A 373 -2.43 -6.71 22.51
CA VAL A 373 -1.47 -5.68 22.95
C VAL A 373 -2.01 -4.27 22.86
N GLY A 374 -3.10 -4.08 22.11
CA GLY A 374 -3.69 -2.76 21.98
C GLY A 374 -4.95 -2.70 21.11
N LEU A 375 -5.56 -1.53 21.13
CA LEU A 375 -6.76 -1.21 20.35
C LEU A 375 -6.57 0.07 19.55
N MET A 376 -7.33 0.21 18.47
CA MET A 376 -7.50 1.49 17.76
C MET A 376 -8.95 1.96 17.82
N LEU A 377 -9.14 3.24 18.10
CA LEU A 377 -10.44 3.91 18.18
C LEU A 377 -10.44 5.13 17.26
N GLU A 378 -11.54 5.32 16.52
CA GLU A 378 -11.79 6.57 15.78
C GLU A 378 -12.78 7.43 16.57
N SER A 379 -12.27 8.51 17.13
CA SER A 379 -12.95 9.40 18.09
C SER A 379 -12.69 10.86 17.74
N ASN A 380 -13.63 11.75 18.02
CA ASN A 380 -13.45 13.18 17.81
C ASN A 380 -14.17 13.97 18.91
N LEU A 381 -14.04 15.30 18.90
CA LEU A 381 -14.78 16.16 19.83
C LEU A 381 -16.29 15.96 19.68
N GLN A 382 -16.77 15.86 18.43
CA GLN A 382 -18.17 15.62 18.07
C GLN A 382 -18.35 14.26 17.40
N PRO A 383 -19.45 13.54 17.68
CA PRO A 383 -19.71 12.24 17.08
C PRO A 383 -20.13 12.36 15.60
N GLY A 384 -20.02 11.23 14.89
CA GLY A 384 -20.46 11.08 13.52
C GLY A 384 -19.44 11.62 12.51
N ALA A 385 -19.94 11.93 11.32
CA ALA A 385 -19.19 12.58 10.24
C ALA A 385 -20.09 13.59 9.51
N GLN A 386 -19.46 14.48 8.76
CA GLN A 386 -20.10 15.46 7.90
C GLN A 386 -19.52 15.39 6.49
N LYS A 387 -20.32 15.81 5.49
CA LYS A 387 -19.88 15.89 4.10
C LYS A 387 -19.25 17.25 3.83
N LEU A 388 -18.18 17.25 3.04
CA LEU A 388 -17.63 18.47 2.48
C LEU A 388 -18.52 18.96 1.32
N ASN A 389 -19.32 19.99 1.58
CA ASN A 389 -20.17 20.63 0.58
C ASN A 389 -19.66 22.05 0.30
N PRO A 390 -19.47 22.46 -0.97
CA PRO A 390 -19.00 23.80 -1.31
C PRO A 390 -19.86 24.90 -0.67
N GLY A 391 -19.22 25.87 -0.01
CA GLY A 391 -19.88 27.03 0.60
C GLY A 391 -20.61 26.74 1.92
N VAL A 392 -20.62 25.51 2.41
CA VAL A 392 -21.21 25.15 3.71
C VAL A 392 -20.12 25.11 4.77
N PRO A 393 -20.19 25.94 5.83
CA PRO A 393 -19.25 25.89 6.94
C PRO A 393 -19.24 24.50 7.61
N LEU A 394 -18.06 24.00 7.95
CA LEU A 394 -17.90 22.72 8.65
C LEU A 394 -18.25 22.89 10.14
N GLU A 395 -18.97 21.91 10.70
CA GLU A 395 -19.13 21.79 12.15
C GLU A 395 -17.76 21.55 12.79
N TYR A 396 -17.45 22.35 13.80
CA TYR A 396 -16.19 22.26 14.53
C TYR A 396 -16.06 20.91 15.25
N GLY A 397 -14.87 20.30 15.18
CA GLY A 397 -14.58 19.05 15.90
C GLY A 397 -15.31 17.81 15.39
N LYS A 398 -15.87 17.85 14.17
CA LYS A 398 -16.58 16.72 13.54
C LYS A 398 -15.87 16.23 12.28
N SER A 399 -15.69 14.91 12.16
CA SER A 399 -14.93 14.31 11.06
C SER A 399 -15.52 14.62 9.68
N ILE A 400 -14.67 14.93 8.69
CA ILE A 400 -15.05 15.03 7.26
C ILE A 400 -14.78 13.74 6.47
N THR A 401 -14.39 12.67 7.17
CA THR A 401 -14.06 11.36 6.58
C THR A 401 -14.93 10.27 7.20
N ASP A 402 -14.37 9.25 7.87
CA ASP A 402 -15.18 8.23 8.53
C ASP A 402 -15.77 8.79 9.83
N ALA A 403 -16.95 8.28 10.19
CA ALA A 403 -17.66 8.68 11.40
C ALA A 403 -16.89 8.24 12.66
N CYS A 404 -16.81 9.13 13.64
CA CYS A 404 -16.11 8.91 14.90
C CYS A 404 -17.10 8.81 16.07
N ILE A 405 -16.71 8.16 17.17
CA ILE A 405 -17.43 8.33 18.45
C ILE A 405 -17.15 9.73 19.03
N GLY A 406 -18.07 10.23 19.86
CA GLY A 406 -17.92 11.51 20.54
C GLY A 406 -16.96 11.44 21.73
N TRP A 407 -16.67 12.59 22.33
CA TRP A 407 -15.72 12.71 23.43
C TRP A 407 -16.15 11.92 24.68
N GLU A 408 -17.41 12.03 25.08
CA GLU A 408 -17.94 11.37 26.29
C GLU A 408 -17.84 9.84 26.17
N GLU A 409 -18.23 9.31 25.02
CA GLU A 409 -18.12 7.88 24.70
C GLU A 409 -16.66 7.43 24.68
N THR A 410 -15.75 8.26 24.17
CA THR A 410 -14.32 7.99 24.16
C THR A 410 -13.79 7.79 25.57
N VAL A 411 -14.13 8.68 26.49
CA VAL A 411 -13.73 8.58 27.91
C VAL A 411 -14.29 7.32 28.56
N SER A 412 -15.57 6.99 28.28
CA SER A 412 -16.21 5.77 28.80
C SER A 412 -15.44 4.51 28.37
N VAL A 413 -15.16 4.38 27.06
CA VAL A 413 -14.43 3.22 26.51
C VAL A 413 -13.02 3.14 27.08
N LEU A 414 -12.31 4.26 27.24
CA LEU A 414 -10.96 4.25 27.82
C LEU A 414 -10.96 3.76 29.27
N LYS A 415 -11.93 4.21 30.09
CA LYS A 415 -12.05 3.75 31.49
C LYS A 415 -12.35 2.26 31.57
N GLU A 416 -13.25 1.77 30.71
CA GLU A 416 -13.57 0.35 30.64
C GLU A 416 -12.36 -0.52 30.26
N LEU A 417 -11.54 -0.06 29.31
CA LEU A 417 -10.31 -0.75 28.94
C LEU A 417 -9.28 -0.76 30.08
N ALA A 418 -9.18 0.33 30.85
CA ALA A 418 -8.32 0.40 32.02
C ALA A 418 -8.79 -0.62 33.09
N ASP A 419 -10.10 -0.67 33.38
CA ASP A 419 -10.69 -1.64 34.31
C ASP A 419 -10.40 -3.09 33.88
N ALA A 420 -10.46 -3.39 32.58
CA ALA A 420 -10.12 -4.71 32.06
C ALA A 420 -8.63 -5.09 32.29
N VAL A 421 -7.71 -4.12 32.14
CA VAL A 421 -6.29 -4.32 32.44
C VAL A 421 -6.08 -4.59 33.93
N GLN A 422 -6.78 -3.85 34.80
CA GLN A 422 -6.73 -4.08 36.25
C GLN A 422 -7.26 -5.47 36.61
N GLN A 423 -8.40 -5.90 36.06
CA GLN A 423 -8.94 -7.24 36.26
C GLN A 423 -7.96 -8.34 35.82
N ARG A 424 -7.30 -8.16 34.67
CA ARG A 424 -6.25 -9.07 34.20
C ARG A 424 -5.10 -9.19 35.20
N ARG A 425 -4.65 -8.08 35.79
CA ARG A 425 -3.60 -8.06 36.82
C ARG A 425 -4.04 -8.80 38.07
N HIS A 426 -5.28 -8.57 38.51
CA HIS A 426 -5.85 -9.26 39.66
C HIS A 426 -5.92 -10.77 39.45
N ALA A 427 -6.43 -11.26 38.32
CA ALA A 427 -6.51 -12.68 38.01
C ALA A 427 -5.13 -13.37 38.05
N LYS A 428 -4.09 -12.72 37.50
CA LYS A 428 -2.71 -13.24 37.57
C LYS A 428 -2.18 -13.30 39.00
N SER A 429 -2.50 -12.30 39.83
CA SER A 429 -2.03 -12.27 41.22
C SER A 429 -2.68 -13.32 42.12
N THR A 430 -3.91 -13.73 41.80
CA THR A 430 -4.68 -14.73 42.56
C THR A 430 -4.48 -16.17 42.07
N GLY A 431 -3.68 -16.38 41.01
CA GLY A 431 -3.36 -17.71 40.46
C GLY A 431 -4.54 -18.41 39.80
N GLN A 432 -5.55 -17.65 39.35
CA GLN A 432 -6.69 -18.15 38.57
C GLN A 432 -6.39 -18.20 37.07
#